data_AF-Q4SAN4-F1
#
_entry.id   AF-Q4SAN4-F1
#
_cell.length_a   1.000
_cell.length_b   1.000
_cell.length_c   1.000
_cell.angle_alpha   90.00
_cell.angle_beta   90.00
_cell.angle_gamma   90.00
#
_symmetry.space_group_name_H-M   'P 1'
#
loop_
_entity.id
_entity.type
_entity.pdbx_description
1 polymer ?
#
loop_
_entity_poly.entity_id
_entity_poly.type
_entity_poly.pdbx_seq_one_letter_code
_entity_poly.pdbx_strand_id
1 'polypeptide(L)'
;DSVEDELELSAVRHRPEGLEQLESQTRFSRKELQILYRGFKNECPSGVVNEETFKDIYAQFFPQGDASTYAHFLFNAFDTDHNGSVSFEVGRALQ
;
A
#
# COMPACT_ATOMS: atom_id res chain seq x y z
N ASP A 1 20.08 32.08 -10.90
CA ASP A 1 20.20 31.08 -11.98
C ASP A 1 21.00 29.87 -11.51
N SER A 2 20.43 29.06 -10.59
CA SER A 2 20.87 27.68 -10.24
C SER A 2 20.15 27.10 -9.00
N VAL A 3 19.50 27.90 -8.14
CA VAL A 3 18.85 27.37 -6.92
C VAL A 3 17.34 27.11 -7.07
N GLU A 4 16.72 27.67 -8.11
CA GLU A 4 15.30 27.44 -8.41
C GLU A 4 15.12 26.19 -9.32
N ASP A 5 16.13 25.88 -10.14
CA ASP A 5 16.16 24.71 -11.04
C ASP A 5 16.37 23.38 -10.28
N GLU A 6 17.10 23.39 -9.15
CA GLU A 6 17.29 22.19 -8.29
C GLU A 6 16.03 21.80 -7.50
N LEU A 7 15.12 22.75 -7.26
CA LEU A 7 13.80 22.47 -6.69
C LEU A 7 12.86 21.83 -7.73
N GLU A 8 13.03 22.17 -9.02
CA GLU A 8 12.29 21.59 -10.14
C GLU A 8 12.72 20.15 -10.47
N LEU A 9 13.99 19.79 -10.24
CA LEU A 9 14.50 18.42 -10.43
C LEU A 9 14.02 17.41 -9.37
N SER A 10 13.39 17.87 -8.29
CA SER A 10 12.70 17.00 -7.33
C SER A 10 11.26 16.66 -7.75
N ALA A 11 10.73 17.33 -8.78
CA ALA A 11 9.37 17.15 -9.29
C ALA A 11 9.17 15.86 -10.12
N VAL A 12 10.20 15.00 -10.23
CA VAL A 12 10.13 13.68 -10.89
C VAL A 12 10.28 12.53 -9.89
N ARG A 13 9.92 12.76 -8.62
CA ARG A 13 9.56 11.68 -7.70
C ARG A 13 8.05 11.56 -7.71
N HIS A 14 7.54 10.71 -8.60
CA HIS A 14 6.18 10.14 -8.60
C HIS A 14 5.18 11.00 -7.82
N ARG A 15 4.65 12.06 -8.46
CA ARG A 15 3.57 12.86 -7.88
C ARG A 15 2.43 11.87 -7.67
N PRO A 16 2.15 11.43 -6.43
CA PRO A 16 1.28 10.30 -6.26
C PRO A 16 -0.12 10.75 -6.69
N GLU A 17 -0.95 9.84 -7.19
CA GLU A 17 -2.39 9.94 -6.93
C GLU A 17 -2.52 9.94 -5.39
N GLY A 18 -2.49 11.15 -4.81
CA GLY A 18 -1.53 11.38 -3.73
C GLY A 18 -2.15 11.89 -2.45
N LEU A 19 -2.40 10.99 -1.50
CA LEU A 19 -3.03 11.25 -0.19
C LEU A 19 -4.41 11.92 -0.26
N GLU A 20 -4.60 13.00 -0.99
CA GLU A 20 -5.88 13.70 -1.19
C GLU A 20 -6.94 12.78 -1.80
N GLN A 21 -6.57 11.97 -2.80
CA GLN A 21 -7.49 10.99 -3.35
C GLN A 21 -7.85 9.92 -2.32
N LEU A 22 -6.87 9.40 -1.59
CA LEU A 22 -7.09 8.45 -0.49
C LEU A 22 -7.95 9.06 0.63
N GLU A 23 -7.77 10.34 0.95
CA GLU A 23 -8.61 11.07 1.91
C GLU A 23 -10.06 11.16 1.42
N SER A 24 -10.29 11.40 0.12
CA SER A 24 -11.63 11.46 -0.46
C SER A 24 -12.32 10.11 -0.62
N GLN A 25 -11.55 9.03 -0.79
CA GLN A 25 -12.06 7.69 -1.05
C GLN A 25 -12.13 6.81 0.22
N THR A 26 -11.52 7.25 1.32
CA THR A 26 -11.49 6.52 2.59
C THR A 26 -12.05 7.37 3.73
N ARG A 27 -12.08 6.81 4.93
CA ARG A 27 -12.49 7.53 6.16
C ARG A 27 -11.29 7.92 7.02
N PHE A 28 -10.08 7.88 6.45
CA PHE A 28 -8.85 8.22 7.16
C PHE A 28 -8.47 9.67 6.88
N SER A 29 -7.98 10.35 7.91
CA SER A 29 -7.34 11.65 7.79
C SER A 29 -5.97 11.53 7.09
N ARG A 30 -5.47 12.65 6.56
CA ARG A 30 -4.11 12.76 6.01
C ARG A 30 -3.03 12.15 6.91
N LYS A 31 -3.13 12.42 8.20
CA LYS A 31 -2.15 11.98 9.20
C LYS A 31 -2.21 10.46 9.40
N GLU A 32 -3.41 9.88 9.44
CA GLU A 32 -3.58 8.43 9.54
C GLU A 32 -3.06 7.72 8.29
N LEU A 33 -3.36 8.24 7.10
CA LEU A 33 -2.83 7.71 5.84
C LEU A 33 -1.30 7.75 5.79
N GLN A 34 -0.67 8.82 6.28
CA GLN A 34 0.80 8.89 6.39
C GLN A 34 1.36 7.84 7.34
N ILE A 35 0.70 7.59 8.48
CA ILE A 35 1.13 6.56 9.45
C ILE A 35 1.00 5.17 8.82
N LEU A 36 -0.13 4.89 8.17
CA LEU A 36 -0.40 3.63 7.49
C LEU A 36 0.60 3.40 6.35
N TYR A 37 0.83 4.41 5.51
CA TYR A 37 1.80 4.33 4.40
C TYR A 37 3.21 4.07 4.91
N ARG A 38 3.61 4.75 5.99
CA ARG A 38 4.92 4.52 6.61
C ARG A 38 5.04 3.09 7.15
N GLY A 39 4.01 2.58 7.83
CA GLY A 39 3.96 1.19 8.29
C GLY A 39 4.08 0.21 7.12
N PHE A 40 3.29 0.43 6.07
CA PHE A 40 3.32 -0.37 4.86
C PHE A 40 4.70 -0.38 4.18
N LYS A 41 5.34 0.78 4.02
CA LYS A 41 6.68 0.89 3.42
C LYS A 41 7.79 0.28 4.28
N ASN A 42 7.62 0.22 5.60
CA ASN A 42 8.58 -0.44 6.49
C ASN A 42 8.53 -1.96 6.31
N GLU A 43 7.33 -2.55 6.20
CA GLU A 43 7.16 -3.99 5.97
C GLU A 43 7.43 -4.37 4.51
N CYS A 44 7.13 -3.49 3.56
CA CYS A 44 7.25 -3.75 2.12
C CYS A 44 7.98 -2.59 1.41
N PRO A 45 9.32 -2.59 1.43
CA PRO A 45 10.13 -1.52 0.83
C PRO A 45 9.91 -1.33 -0.68
N SER A 46 9.46 -2.37 -1.40
CA SER A 46 9.07 -2.31 -2.81
C SER A 46 7.82 -1.45 -3.04
N GLY A 47 6.95 -1.29 -2.04
CA GLY A 47 5.64 -0.66 -2.17
C GLY A 47 4.53 -1.57 -2.73
N VAL A 48 4.82 -2.86 -2.91
CA VAL A 48 3.86 -3.88 -3.36
C VAL A 48 4.04 -5.16 -2.54
N VAL A 49 2.94 -5.87 -2.29
CA VAL A 49 2.90 -7.11 -1.51
C VAL A 49 2.33 -8.21 -2.40
N ASN A 50 3.06 -9.32 -2.57
CA ASN A 50 2.53 -10.51 -3.23
C ASN A 50 1.90 -11.46 -2.21
N GLU A 51 1.22 -12.49 -2.70
CA GLU A 51 0.47 -13.42 -1.85
C GLU A 51 1.35 -14.12 -0.80
N GLU A 52 2.57 -14.53 -1.19
CA GLU A 52 3.52 -15.20 -0.29
C GLU A 52 3.94 -14.27 0.86
N THR A 53 4.34 -13.04 0.54
CA THR A 53 4.71 -12.03 1.56
C THR A 53 3.52 -11.71 2.46
N PHE A 54 2.30 -11.61 1.89
CA PHE A 54 1.10 -11.37 2.68
C PHE A 54 0.84 -12.49 3.67
N LYS A 55 0.99 -13.76 3.27
CA LYS A 55 0.85 -14.93 4.16
C LYS A 55 1.88 -14.89 5.29
N ASP A 56 3.13 -14.57 4.98
CA ASP A 56 4.20 -14.50 5.99
C ASP A 56 3.93 -13.42 7.04
N ILE A 57 3.46 -12.23 6.60
CA ILE A 57 3.05 -11.16 7.51
C ILE A 57 1.85 -11.62 8.34
N TYR A 58 0.83 -12.20 7.70
CA TYR A 58 -0.41 -12.59 8.37
C TYR A 58 -0.21 -13.71 9.40
N ALA A 59 0.71 -14.65 9.12
CA ALA A 59 1.06 -15.75 10.02
C ALA A 59 1.61 -15.27 11.37
N GLN A 60 2.23 -14.07 11.44
CA GLN A 60 2.74 -13.52 12.69
C GLN A 60 1.65 -13.25 13.73
N PHE A 61 0.40 -13.04 13.30
CA PHE A 61 -0.75 -12.90 14.21
C PHE A 61 -1.25 -14.24 14.77
N PHE A 62 -0.82 -15.36 14.21
CA PHE A 62 -1.28 -16.72 14.55
C PHE A 62 -0.10 -17.65 14.88
N PRO A 63 0.67 -17.39 15.95
CA PRO A 63 1.91 -18.14 16.24
C PRO A 63 1.72 -19.64 16.50
N GLN A 64 0.48 -20.11 16.72
CA GLN A 64 0.15 -21.51 16.98
C GLN A 64 -0.85 -22.10 15.96
N GLY A 65 -1.24 -21.34 14.93
CA GLY A 65 -2.25 -21.76 13.96
C GLY A 65 -1.76 -21.64 12.53
N ASP A 66 -2.39 -22.37 11.62
CA ASP A 66 -2.21 -22.17 10.18
C ASP A 66 -3.33 -21.27 9.65
N ALA A 67 -2.97 -20.03 9.31
CA ALA A 67 -3.87 -19.06 8.71
C ALA A 67 -3.73 -18.98 7.19
N SER A 68 -2.94 -19.85 6.55
CA SER A 68 -2.56 -19.73 5.13
C SER A 68 -3.76 -19.70 4.18
N THR A 69 -4.76 -20.56 4.41
CA THR A 69 -5.98 -20.58 3.60
C THR A 69 -6.81 -19.31 3.78
N TYR A 70 -6.89 -18.77 5.00
CA TYR A 70 -7.63 -17.55 5.25
C TYR A 70 -6.90 -16.32 4.69
N ALA A 71 -5.58 -16.29 4.82
CA ALA A 71 -4.71 -15.27 4.23
C ALA A 71 -4.83 -15.26 2.69
N HIS A 72 -4.95 -16.42 2.03
CA HIS A 72 -5.23 -16.51 0.59
C HIS A 72 -6.55 -15.81 0.22
N PHE A 73 -7.64 -16.09 0.94
CA PHE A 73 -8.93 -15.45 0.67
C PHE A 73 -8.91 -13.95 0.91
N LEU A 74 -8.24 -13.49 1.96
CA LEU A 74 -8.08 -12.06 2.22
C LEU A 74 -7.22 -11.39 1.14
N PHE A 75 -6.12 -12.02 0.73
CA PHE A 75 -5.28 -11.51 -0.34
C PHE A 75 -6.08 -11.33 -1.63
N ASN A 76 -6.82 -12.35 -2.06
CA ASN A 76 -7.66 -12.26 -3.26
C ASN A 76 -8.75 -11.18 -3.16
N ALA A 77 -9.22 -10.87 -1.94
CA ALA A 77 -10.17 -9.78 -1.74
C ALA A 77 -9.51 -8.39 -1.87
N PHE A 78 -8.21 -8.28 -1.60
CA PHE A 78 -7.43 -7.05 -1.79
C PHE A 78 -6.85 -6.91 -3.20
N ASP A 79 -6.48 -8.01 -3.86
CA ASP A 79 -5.98 -8.08 -5.25
C ASP A 79 -7.14 -7.95 -6.26
N THR A 80 -7.77 -6.79 -6.28
CA THR A 80 -8.99 -6.53 -7.06
C THR A 80 -8.80 -6.59 -8.57
N ASP A 81 -7.58 -6.36 -9.06
CA ASP A 81 -7.23 -6.45 -10.48
C ASP A 81 -6.59 -7.79 -10.86
N HIS A 82 -6.48 -8.72 -9.89
CA HIS A 82 -5.99 -10.08 -10.08
C HIS A 82 -4.62 -10.14 -10.74
N ASN A 83 -3.74 -9.20 -10.36
CA ASN A 83 -2.40 -9.09 -10.92
C ASN A 83 -1.35 -9.81 -10.04
N GLY A 84 -1.76 -10.39 -8.91
CA GLY A 84 -0.89 -11.10 -7.97
C GLY A 84 -0.15 -10.17 -7.01
N SER A 85 -0.55 -8.91 -6.90
CA SER A 85 0.08 -7.91 -6.03
C SER A 85 -0.91 -6.88 -5.48
N VAL A 86 -0.69 -6.48 -4.24
CA VAL A 86 -1.46 -5.44 -3.55
C VAL A 86 -0.53 -4.26 -3.26
N SER A 87 -0.96 -3.05 -3.63
CA SER A 87 -0.27 -1.81 -3.29
C SER A 87 -1.02 -1.06 -2.19
N PHE A 88 -0.44 0.03 -1.69
CA PHE A 88 -1.11 0.90 -0.73
C PHE A 88 -2.27 1.71 -1.35
N GLU A 89 -2.31 1.80 -2.68
CA GLU A 89 -3.28 2.60 -3.39
C GLU A 89 -4.63 1.86 -3.45
N VAL A 90 -5.73 2.62 -3.39
CA VAL A 90 -7.06 2.06 -3.52
C VAL A 90 -7.22 1.55 -4.96
N GLY A 91 -7.30 0.23 -5.11
CA GLY A 91 -7.73 -0.39 -6.37
C GLY A 91 -9.09 0.21 -6.76
N ARG A 92 -9.24 0.60 -8.03
CA ARG A 92 -10.43 1.27 -8.59
C ARG A 92 -11.69 0.38 -8.64
N ALA A 93 -11.86 -0.55 -7.71
CA ALA A 93 -12.94 -1.52 -7.70
C ALA A 93 -14.27 -0.99 -7.12
N LEU A 94 -14.35 0.28 -6.74
CA LEU A 94 -15.57 0.92 -6.22
C LEU A 94 -15.87 2.25 -6.93
N GLN A 95 -16.04 2.20 -8.25
CA GLN A 95 -16.89 3.13 -9.00
C GLN A 95 -18.05 2.37 -9.61
#